data_AF-A0A5A7SHK0-F1
#
_entry.id   AF-A0A5A7SHK0-F1
#
_cell.length_a   1.000
_cell.length_b   1.000
_cell.length_c   1.000
_cell.angle_alpha   90.00
_cell.angle_beta   90.00
_cell.angle_gamma   90.00
#
_symmetry.space_group_name_H-M   'P 1'
#
loop_
_entity.id
_entity.type
_entity.pdbx_description
1 polymer ?
#
loop_
_entity_poly.entity_id
_entity_poly.type
_entity_poly.pdbx_seq_one_letter_code
_entity_poly.pdbx_strand_id
1 'polypeptide(L)'
;MAEQLDVPADSAVHRYLDALVDRARTTLPDNLVGVYVTGSLATGGYLQDLSDIDVMLVVDASLDHATKAAVIDRLRNSALPCPTRGLELVIYRREVVAIGRTDPAFELELNDGPRMAFRSTSTPSDRPPEDGTFWYALDRDIVRQRGIALLGPPSADVFGALSEPELAAVIDEADRWHTEHAPGTENAARNARRGRIRIETGKWLSKRSPQVSD
;
A
#
# COMPACT_ATOMS: atom_id res chain seq x y z
N MET A 1 4.25 -14.09 16.48
CA MET A 1 3.36 -14.88 15.58
C MET A 1 3.72 -14.46 14.17
N ALA A 2 3.81 -15.38 13.22
CA ALA A 2 3.97 -14.99 11.81
C ALA A 2 2.76 -14.12 11.41
N GLU A 3 3.00 -12.97 10.79
CA GLU A 3 1.92 -12.16 10.26
C GLU A 3 1.28 -12.93 9.10
N GLN A 4 0.01 -13.26 9.24
CA GLN A 4 -0.75 -14.03 8.25
C GLN A 4 -1.83 -13.13 7.66
N LEU A 5 -2.11 -13.32 6.37
CA LEU A 5 -3.16 -12.58 5.68
C LEU A 5 -4.51 -12.79 6.38
N ASP A 6 -5.33 -11.74 6.45
CA ASP A 6 -6.68 -11.74 7.03
C ASP A 6 -7.73 -12.44 6.12
N VAL A 7 -7.35 -13.57 5.52
CA VAL A 7 -8.18 -14.40 4.64
C VAL A 7 -7.74 -15.88 4.73
N PRO A 8 -8.63 -16.85 4.48
CA PRO A 8 -8.25 -18.26 4.40
C PRO A 8 -7.17 -18.53 3.35
N ALA A 9 -6.28 -19.49 3.62
CA ALA A 9 -5.17 -19.86 2.73
C ALA A 9 -5.61 -20.37 1.35
N ASP A 10 -6.82 -20.93 1.25
CA ASP A 10 -7.43 -21.44 0.03
C ASP A 10 -8.34 -20.42 -0.68
N SER A 11 -8.37 -19.16 -0.21
CA SER A 11 -9.18 -18.11 -0.80
C SER A 11 -8.69 -17.71 -2.21
N ALA A 12 -9.59 -17.10 -2.98
CA ALA A 12 -9.24 -16.51 -4.27
C ALA A 12 -8.18 -15.40 -4.14
N VAL A 13 -8.14 -14.71 -2.99
CA VAL A 13 -7.15 -13.68 -2.68
C VAL A 13 -5.74 -14.27 -2.59
N HIS A 14 -5.55 -15.39 -1.88
CA HIS A 14 -4.24 -16.05 -1.81
C HIS A 14 -3.74 -16.46 -3.20
N ARG A 15 -4.60 -17.13 -4.00
CA ARG A 15 -4.24 -17.50 -5.38
C ARG A 15 -3.91 -16.30 -6.26
N TYR A 16 -4.63 -15.19 -6.09
CA TYR A 16 -4.36 -13.95 -6.81
C TYR A 16 -3.00 -13.37 -6.44
N LEU A 17 -2.66 -13.35 -5.15
CA LEU A 17 -1.37 -12.86 -4.65
C LEU A 17 -0.20 -13.75 -5.10
N ASP A 18 -0.35 -15.07 -5.10
CA ASP A 18 0.66 -15.99 -5.64
C ASP A 18 0.91 -15.71 -7.13
N ALA A 19 -0.15 -15.59 -7.91
CA ALA A 19 -0.05 -15.25 -9.33
C ALA A 19 0.55 -13.86 -9.58
N LEU A 20 0.26 -12.88 -8.71
CA LEU A 20 0.86 -11.55 -8.75
C LEU A 20 2.36 -11.63 -8.50
N VAL A 21 2.81 -12.37 -7.47
CA VAL A 21 4.23 -12.57 -7.14
C VAL A 21 4.97 -13.23 -8.30
N ASP A 22 4.40 -14.27 -8.90
CA ASP A 22 5.01 -14.96 -10.04
C ASP A 22 5.13 -14.05 -11.28
N ARG A 23 4.09 -13.26 -11.56
CA ARG A 23 4.13 -12.28 -12.66
C ARG A 23 5.11 -11.16 -12.40
N ALA A 24 5.21 -10.67 -11.16
CA ALA A 24 6.20 -9.66 -10.79
C ALA A 24 7.62 -10.21 -10.97
N ARG A 25 7.91 -11.43 -10.48
CA ARG A 25 9.22 -12.09 -10.64
C ARG A 25 9.63 -12.26 -12.10
N THR A 26 8.69 -12.69 -12.94
CA THR A 26 8.96 -12.90 -14.37
C THR A 26 9.12 -11.59 -15.15
N THR A 27 8.47 -10.51 -14.72
CA THR A 27 8.53 -9.20 -15.39
C THR A 27 9.72 -8.35 -14.93
N LEU A 28 10.17 -8.55 -13.70
CA LEU A 28 11.27 -7.83 -13.06
C LEU A 28 12.40 -8.80 -12.64
N PRO A 29 12.92 -9.63 -13.57
CA PRO A 29 13.97 -10.59 -13.23
C PRO A 29 15.20 -9.85 -12.70
N ASP A 30 15.83 -10.42 -11.69
CA ASP A 30 17.03 -9.90 -11.01
C ASP A 30 16.90 -8.50 -10.37
N ASN A 31 15.78 -7.80 -10.56
CA ASN A 31 15.52 -6.48 -10.02
C ASN A 31 14.51 -6.50 -8.87
N LEU A 32 13.63 -7.50 -8.79
CA LEU A 32 12.62 -7.62 -7.73
C LEU A 32 13.24 -8.07 -6.40
N VAL A 33 13.23 -7.19 -5.40
CA VAL A 33 13.73 -7.43 -4.05
C VAL A 33 12.64 -8.05 -3.16
N GLY A 34 11.40 -7.57 -3.26
CA GLY A 34 10.32 -8.06 -2.42
C GLY A 34 8.93 -7.62 -2.85
N VAL A 35 7.93 -8.34 -2.32
CA VAL A 35 6.49 -8.11 -2.52
C VAL A 35 5.83 -8.11 -1.16
N TYR A 36 5.15 -7.02 -0.83
CA TYR A 36 4.59 -6.79 0.50
C TYR A 36 3.11 -6.44 0.39
N VAL A 37 2.28 -7.13 1.17
CA VAL A 37 0.87 -6.78 1.34
C VAL A 37 0.74 -5.83 2.53
N THR A 38 -0.04 -4.78 2.37
CA THR A 38 -0.37 -3.80 3.41
C THR A 38 -1.88 -3.67 3.59
N GLY A 39 -2.32 -2.58 4.21
CA GLY A 39 -3.72 -2.20 4.27
C GLY A 39 -4.59 -3.22 5.01
N SER A 40 -5.79 -3.47 4.49
CA SER A 40 -6.81 -4.23 5.25
C SER A 40 -6.48 -5.72 5.42
N LEU A 41 -5.78 -6.32 4.45
CA LEU A 41 -5.30 -7.71 4.50
C LEU A 41 -4.23 -7.92 5.57
N ALA A 42 -3.39 -6.90 5.78
CA ALA A 42 -2.29 -6.92 6.74
C ALA A 42 -2.72 -6.51 8.16
N THR A 43 -3.74 -5.63 8.26
CA THR A 43 -4.13 -5.05 9.55
C THR A 43 -5.30 -5.77 10.25
N GLY A 44 -5.98 -6.72 9.61
CA GLY A 44 -7.10 -7.45 10.21
C GLY A 44 -8.42 -6.69 10.08
N GLY A 45 -8.78 -6.29 8.86
CA GLY A 45 -10.04 -5.62 8.57
C GLY A 45 -10.51 -5.81 7.13
N TYR A 46 -10.05 -6.87 6.47
CA TYR A 46 -10.39 -7.17 5.10
C TYR A 46 -11.86 -7.55 4.98
N LEU A 47 -12.53 -7.01 3.97
CA LEU A 47 -13.84 -7.49 3.56
C LEU A 47 -13.82 -7.90 2.10
N GLN A 48 -14.27 -9.14 1.87
CA GLN A 48 -14.58 -9.60 0.53
C GLN A 48 -15.50 -8.58 -0.16
N ASP A 49 -15.14 -8.27 -1.40
CA ASP A 49 -15.79 -7.33 -2.30
C ASP A 49 -15.71 -5.83 -1.99
N LEU A 50 -15.44 -5.44 -0.75
CA LEU A 50 -15.38 -4.03 -0.35
C LEU A 50 -13.96 -3.52 -0.14
N SER A 51 -13.04 -4.40 0.24
CA SER A 51 -11.63 -4.07 0.42
C SER A 51 -10.85 -4.24 -0.88
N ASP A 52 -9.81 -3.44 -1.01
CA ASP A 52 -8.76 -3.61 -2.01
C ASP A 52 -7.68 -4.57 -1.55
N ILE A 53 -6.82 -4.90 -2.49
CA ILE A 53 -5.55 -5.56 -2.27
C ILE A 53 -4.47 -4.49 -2.41
N ASP A 54 -3.84 -4.11 -1.31
CA ASP A 54 -2.80 -3.08 -1.28
C ASP A 54 -1.41 -3.76 -1.32
N VAL A 55 -0.64 -3.53 -2.38
CA VAL A 55 0.65 -4.20 -2.62
C VAL A 55 1.76 -3.19 -2.88
N MET A 56 2.89 -3.39 -2.22
CA MET A 56 4.14 -2.70 -2.53
C MET A 56 5.14 -3.66 -3.15
N LEU A 57 5.69 -3.31 -4.31
CA LEU A 57 6.85 -3.97 -4.89
C LEU A 57 8.10 -3.15 -4.58
N VAL A 58 9.17 -3.82 -4.17
CA VAL A 58 10.48 -3.18 -3.97
C VAL A 58 11.45 -3.72 -5.01
N VAL A 59 12.12 -2.81 -5.72
CA VAL A 59 13.12 -3.12 -6.75
C VAL A 59 14.48 -2.51 -6.42
N ASP A 60 15.56 -3.05 -6.96
CA ASP A 60 16.92 -2.53 -6.68
C ASP A 60 17.26 -1.30 -7.54
N ALA A 61 16.93 -1.33 -8.82
CA ALA A 61 17.23 -0.30 -9.82
C ALA A 61 15.95 0.34 -10.38
N SER A 62 16.09 1.56 -10.90
CA SER A 62 15.00 2.30 -11.55
C SER A 62 14.42 1.54 -12.74
N LEU A 63 13.13 1.70 -12.96
CA LEU A 63 12.41 1.07 -14.08
C LEU A 63 12.40 2.01 -15.28
N ASP A 64 12.76 1.49 -16.45
CA ASP A 64 12.52 2.21 -17.70
C ASP A 64 11.04 2.15 -18.11
N HIS A 65 10.67 2.96 -19.11
CA HIS A 65 9.29 3.05 -19.58
C HIS A 65 8.76 1.72 -20.11
N ALA A 66 9.59 0.94 -20.81
CA ALA A 66 9.19 -0.35 -21.36
C ALA A 66 8.87 -1.36 -20.25
N THR A 67 9.67 -1.37 -19.19
CA THR A 67 9.48 -2.23 -18.02
C THR A 67 8.24 -1.82 -17.24
N LYS A 68 8.01 -0.50 -17.02
CA LYS A 68 6.77 -0.01 -16.39
C LYS A 68 5.54 -0.44 -17.18
N ALA A 69 5.56 -0.30 -18.51
CA ALA A 69 4.47 -0.75 -19.38
C ALA A 69 4.23 -2.27 -19.28
N ALA A 70 5.30 -3.08 -19.29
CA ALA A 70 5.20 -4.52 -19.15
C ALA A 70 4.58 -4.93 -17.80
N VAL A 71 4.96 -4.26 -16.71
CA VAL A 71 4.35 -4.48 -15.39
C VAL A 71 2.85 -4.16 -15.41
N ILE A 72 2.47 -3.00 -15.95
CA ILE A 72 1.06 -2.59 -16.09
C ILE A 72 0.28 -3.66 -16.86
N ASP A 73 0.78 -4.07 -18.04
CA ASP A 73 0.09 -5.05 -18.89
C ASP A 73 -0.06 -6.42 -18.23
N ARG A 74 0.90 -6.82 -17.38
CA ARG A 74 0.90 -8.12 -16.70
C ARG A 74 0.04 -8.14 -15.44
N LEU A 75 -0.07 -7.02 -14.73
CA LEU A 75 -0.72 -6.94 -13.42
C LEU A 75 -2.09 -6.26 -13.46
N ARG A 76 -2.44 -5.56 -14.54
CA ARG A 76 -3.79 -4.99 -14.72
C ARG A 76 -4.88 -6.06 -14.65
N ASN A 77 -6.07 -5.65 -14.22
CA ASN A 77 -7.22 -6.50 -13.96
C ASN A 77 -7.63 -7.34 -15.19
N SER A 78 -7.48 -6.81 -16.41
CA SER A 78 -7.79 -7.55 -17.63
C SER A 78 -6.85 -8.75 -17.88
N ALA A 79 -5.62 -8.70 -17.35
CA ALA A 79 -4.65 -9.79 -17.47
C ALA A 79 -4.61 -10.67 -16.20
N LEU A 80 -4.80 -10.06 -15.03
CA LEU A 80 -4.87 -10.73 -13.74
C LEU A 80 -6.14 -10.25 -13.00
N PRO A 81 -7.29 -10.90 -13.19
CA PRO A 81 -8.55 -10.45 -12.60
C PRO A 81 -8.49 -10.42 -11.07
N CYS A 82 -8.70 -9.25 -10.48
CA CYS A 82 -8.73 -9.06 -9.03
C CYS A 82 -10.01 -9.66 -8.44
N PRO A 83 -9.93 -10.51 -7.39
CA PRO A 83 -11.08 -11.20 -6.82
C PRO A 83 -11.94 -10.34 -5.88
N THR A 84 -11.66 -9.04 -5.76
CA THR A 84 -12.36 -8.11 -4.85
C THR A 84 -12.56 -6.74 -5.52
N ARG A 85 -12.63 -5.63 -4.76
CA ARG A 85 -12.84 -4.27 -5.28
C ARG A 85 -11.80 -3.88 -6.33
N GLY A 86 -10.52 -4.01 -6.00
CA GLY A 86 -9.40 -3.73 -6.90
C GLY A 86 -8.03 -3.97 -6.27
N LEU A 87 -7.00 -3.71 -7.04
CA LEU A 87 -5.59 -3.71 -6.67
C LEU A 87 -5.13 -2.25 -6.57
N GLU A 88 -4.53 -1.87 -5.46
CA GLU A 88 -3.69 -0.67 -5.36
C GLU A 88 -2.23 -1.12 -5.25
N LEU A 89 -1.41 -0.80 -6.25
CA LEU A 89 -0.03 -1.26 -6.35
C LEU A 89 0.92 -0.08 -6.50
N VAL A 90 1.97 -0.04 -5.68
CA VAL A 90 3.04 0.95 -5.78
C VAL A 90 4.40 0.27 -5.82
N ILE A 91 5.27 0.72 -6.71
CA ILE A 91 6.63 0.22 -6.87
C ILE A 91 7.62 1.25 -6.36
N TYR A 92 8.55 0.82 -5.53
CA TYR A 92 9.62 1.66 -5.00
C TYR A 92 10.98 1.04 -5.24
N ARG A 93 12.00 1.90 -5.30
CA ARG A 93 13.39 1.45 -5.22
C ARG A 93 13.76 1.16 -3.76
N ARG A 94 14.59 0.15 -3.52
CA ARG A 94 15.02 -0.27 -2.18
C ARG A 94 15.64 0.88 -1.39
N GLU A 95 16.50 1.67 -2.02
CA GLU A 95 17.13 2.83 -1.35
C GLU A 95 16.12 3.91 -0.94
N VAL A 96 14.98 4.01 -1.63
CA VAL A 96 13.92 4.98 -1.32
C VAL A 96 13.14 4.53 -0.09
N VAL A 97 12.79 3.25 -0.01
CA VAL A 97 12.01 2.72 1.12
C VAL A 97 12.86 2.49 2.37
N ALA A 98 14.18 2.30 2.23
CA ALA A 98 15.08 2.07 3.35
C ALA A 98 15.24 3.28 4.29
N ILE A 99 14.78 4.47 3.87
CA ILE A 99 14.80 5.70 4.67
C ILE A 99 13.38 6.23 4.88
N GLY A 100 13.12 6.83 6.04
CA GLY A 100 11.87 7.54 6.30
C GLY A 100 11.77 8.76 5.39
N ARG A 101 10.69 8.84 4.60
CA ARG A 101 10.45 9.92 3.64
C ARG A 101 8.99 10.34 3.62
N THR A 102 8.76 11.63 3.47
CA THR A 102 7.42 12.21 3.34
C THR A 102 6.97 12.32 1.89
N ASP A 103 7.90 12.42 0.92
CA ASP A 103 7.58 12.53 -0.50
C ASP A 103 7.21 11.17 -1.13
N PRO A 104 6.38 11.14 -2.19
CA PRO A 104 5.93 9.90 -2.82
C PRO A 104 7.06 8.98 -3.25
N ALA A 105 8.02 9.46 -4.05
CA ALA A 105 9.20 8.74 -4.53
C ALA A 105 8.98 7.35 -5.16
N PHE A 106 7.79 7.08 -5.72
CA PHE A 106 7.51 5.82 -6.41
C PHE A 106 8.08 5.79 -7.85
N GLU A 107 8.35 4.58 -8.34
CA GLU A 107 8.67 4.29 -9.75
C GLU A 107 7.41 4.14 -10.59
N LEU A 108 6.37 3.53 -10.02
CA LEU A 108 5.09 3.29 -10.66
C LEU A 108 3.98 3.19 -9.59
N GLU A 109 2.84 3.79 -9.86
CA GLU A 109 1.58 3.50 -9.21
C GLU A 109 0.62 2.88 -10.23
N LEU A 110 -0.10 1.84 -9.82
CA LEU A 110 -1.11 1.15 -10.62
C LEU A 110 -2.32 0.82 -9.74
N ASN A 111 -3.47 1.38 -10.11
CA ASN A 111 -4.76 1.06 -9.50
C ASN A 111 -5.67 0.48 -10.58
N ASP A 112 -6.23 -0.70 -10.36
CA ASP A 112 -7.15 -1.33 -11.32
C ASP A 112 -8.01 -2.41 -10.66
N GLY A 113 -9.23 -2.63 -11.13
CA GLY A 113 -10.08 -3.67 -10.58
C GLY A 113 -11.51 -3.72 -11.12
N PRO A 114 -12.29 -4.74 -10.71
CA PRO A 114 -13.70 -4.86 -11.09
C PRO A 114 -14.56 -3.66 -10.64
N ARG A 115 -14.20 -3.02 -9.53
CA ARG A 115 -14.90 -1.86 -8.95
C ARG A 115 -13.92 -0.72 -8.61
N MET A 116 -12.88 -0.61 -9.42
CA MET A 116 -11.85 0.42 -9.30
C MET A 116 -11.47 0.88 -10.71
N ALA A 117 -11.49 2.19 -10.96
CA ALA A 117 -11.08 2.71 -12.26
C ALA A 117 -9.59 2.49 -12.49
N PHE A 118 -9.22 2.11 -13.72
CA PHE A 118 -7.82 2.00 -14.11
C PHE A 118 -7.12 3.36 -14.00
N ARG A 119 -6.03 3.42 -13.24
CA ARG A 119 -5.10 4.54 -13.17
C ARG A 119 -3.68 4.01 -13.11
N SER A 120 -2.78 4.59 -13.90
CA SER A 120 -1.35 4.34 -13.80
C SER A 120 -0.57 5.64 -13.86
N THR A 121 0.33 5.85 -12.89
CA THR A 121 1.17 7.05 -12.81
C THR A 121 2.63 6.63 -12.77
N SER A 122 3.42 7.06 -13.75
CA SER A 122 4.82 6.62 -13.89
C SER A 122 5.84 7.57 -13.22
N THR A 123 5.41 8.77 -12.83
CA THR A 123 6.23 9.77 -12.17
C THR A 123 5.42 10.47 -11.08
N PRO A 124 5.95 10.68 -9.86
CA PRO A 124 5.24 11.39 -8.80
C PRO A 124 4.72 12.79 -9.19
N SER A 125 5.44 13.52 -10.04
CA SER A 125 5.04 14.84 -10.53
C SER A 125 3.78 14.84 -11.40
N ASP A 126 3.42 13.69 -11.96
CA ASP A 126 2.28 13.54 -12.84
C ASP A 126 0.99 13.21 -12.05
N ARG A 127 1.11 13.00 -10.73
CA ARG A 127 -0.05 12.77 -9.86
C ARG A 127 -0.80 14.10 -9.65
N PRO A 128 -2.13 14.12 -9.81
CA PRO A 128 -2.92 15.30 -9.52
C PRO A 128 -2.77 15.73 -8.05
N PRO A 129 -2.45 17.01 -7.75
CA PRO A 129 -2.29 17.48 -6.37
C PRO A 129 -3.51 17.22 -5.48
N GLU A 130 -4.71 17.24 -6.06
CA GLU A 130 -5.98 16.97 -5.37
C GLU A 130 -6.09 15.55 -4.82
N ASP A 131 -5.32 14.58 -5.34
CA ASP A 131 -5.34 13.20 -4.86
C ASP A 131 -4.55 13.02 -3.54
N GLY A 132 -3.78 14.04 -3.14
CA GLY A 132 -2.91 14.01 -1.98
C GLY A 132 -1.68 13.11 -2.17
N THR A 133 -0.57 13.49 -1.52
CA THR A 133 0.70 12.74 -1.54
C THR A 133 1.03 12.08 -0.20
N PHE A 134 0.36 12.48 0.89
CA PHE A 134 0.55 11.92 2.23
C PHE A 134 0.38 10.40 2.31
N TRP A 135 -0.47 9.81 1.45
CA TRP A 135 -0.73 8.36 1.41
C TRP A 135 0.55 7.53 1.33
N TYR A 136 1.50 7.93 0.48
CA TYR A 136 2.72 7.15 0.28
C TYR A 136 3.62 7.09 1.52
N ALA A 137 3.65 8.16 2.32
CA ALA A 137 4.36 8.18 3.59
C ALA A 137 3.64 7.33 4.65
N LEU A 138 2.31 7.46 4.74
CA LEU A 138 1.50 6.67 5.67
C LEU A 138 1.54 5.17 5.36
N ASP A 139 1.40 4.79 4.08
CA ASP A 139 1.36 3.39 3.68
C ASP A 139 2.73 2.71 3.89
N ARG A 140 3.83 3.46 3.72
CA ARG A 140 5.18 2.97 4.06
C ARG A 140 5.36 2.78 5.57
N ASP A 141 4.83 3.66 6.41
CA ASP A 141 4.86 3.46 7.87
C ASP A 141 3.95 2.29 8.31
N ILE A 142 2.80 2.10 7.65
CA ILE A 142 1.90 0.97 7.90
C ILE A 142 2.55 -0.35 7.49
N VAL A 143 3.05 -0.47 6.25
CA VAL A 143 3.68 -1.71 5.75
C VAL A 143 4.91 -2.05 6.58
N ARG A 144 5.66 -1.04 7.05
CA ARG A 144 6.79 -1.25 7.95
C ARG A 144 6.36 -2.00 9.23
N GLN A 145 5.23 -1.61 9.83
CA GLN A 145 4.79 -2.16 11.11
C GLN A 145 3.97 -3.45 10.99
N ARG A 146 3.22 -3.60 9.90
CA ARG A 146 2.15 -4.61 9.76
C ARG A 146 2.22 -5.39 8.45
N GLY A 147 3.14 -5.04 7.56
CA GLY A 147 3.16 -5.54 6.20
C GLY A 147 3.61 -6.99 6.13
N ILE A 148 2.87 -7.79 5.38
CA ILE A 148 3.16 -9.21 5.18
C ILE A 148 4.08 -9.36 3.96
N ALA A 149 5.28 -9.89 4.18
CA ALA A 149 6.20 -10.22 3.09
C ALA A 149 5.74 -11.52 2.39
N LEU A 150 5.31 -11.39 1.13
CA LEU A 150 5.08 -12.54 0.25
C LEU A 150 6.38 -12.99 -0.44
N LEU A 151 7.30 -12.05 -0.60
CA LEU A 151 8.65 -12.24 -1.13
C LEU A 151 9.59 -11.23 -0.47
N GLY A 152 10.82 -11.66 -0.19
CA GLY A 152 11.88 -10.81 0.33
C GLY A 152 12.02 -10.89 1.85
N PRO A 153 12.87 -10.03 2.45
CA PRO A 153 13.02 -9.93 3.89
C PRO A 153 11.72 -9.47 4.60
N PRO A 154 11.64 -9.55 5.93
CA PRO A 154 10.56 -8.92 6.69
C PRO A 154 10.43 -7.44 6.34
N SER A 155 9.19 -6.95 6.23
CA SER A 155 8.88 -5.54 5.91
C SER A 155 9.57 -4.56 6.87
N ALA A 156 9.65 -4.90 8.15
CA ALA A 156 10.30 -4.09 9.18
C ALA A 156 11.82 -3.87 8.95
N ASP A 157 12.46 -4.73 8.15
CA ASP A 157 13.89 -4.65 7.82
C ASP A 157 14.14 -3.90 6.50
N VAL A 158 13.09 -3.68 5.69
CA VAL A 158 13.17 -3.05 4.37
C VAL A 158 12.68 -1.60 4.39
N PHE A 159 11.63 -1.33 5.16
CA PHE A 159 11.02 0.00 5.22
C PHE A 159 11.55 0.79 6.42
N GLY A 160 12.18 1.93 6.14
CA GLY A 160 12.70 2.87 7.12
C GLY A 160 11.58 3.65 7.81
N ALA A 161 11.79 4.00 9.09
CA ALA A 161 10.84 4.79 9.86
C ALA A 161 10.99 6.28 9.57
N LEU A 162 9.86 6.99 9.48
CA LEU A 162 9.82 8.44 9.65
C LEU A 162 10.18 8.81 11.09
N SER A 163 10.70 10.02 11.29
CA SER A 163 10.72 10.57 12.65
C SER A 163 9.28 10.83 13.12
N GLU A 164 9.02 10.72 14.43
CA GLU A 164 7.68 10.95 14.97
C GLU A 164 7.13 12.36 14.63
N PRO A 165 7.92 13.45 14.62
CA PRO A 165 7.43 14.76 14.17
C PRO A 165 7.02 14.79 12.69
N GLU A 166 7.78 14.15 11.80
CA GLU A 166 7.43 14.08 10.38
C GLU A 166 6.16 13.26 10.16
N LEU A 167 6.03 12.12 10.84
CA LEU A 167 4.83 11.29 10.76
C LEU A 167 3.59 12.04 11.28
N ALA A 168 3.71 12.77 12.39
CA ALA A 168 2.63 13.60 12.91
C ALA A 168 2.20 14.68 11.90
N ALA A 169 3.15 15.32 11.22
CA ALA A 169 2.85 16.30 10.19
C ALA A 169 2.13 15.69 8.97
N VAL A 170 2.52 14.49 8.54
CA VAL A 170 1.85 13.76 7.45
C VAL A 170 0.42 13.35 7.84
N ILE A 171 0.21 12.92 9.09
CA ILE A 171 -1.13 12.60 9.60
C ILE A 171 -2.01 13.86 9.63
N ASP A 172 -1.47 14.99 10.07
CA ASP A 172 -2.20 16.27 10.10
C ASP A 172 -2.55 16.77 8.69
N GLU A 173 -1.65 16.56 7.71
CA GLU A 173 -1.94 16.79 6.29
C GLU A 173 -3.10 15.92 5.80
N ALA A 174 -3.10 14.62 6.12
CA ALA A 174 -4.16 13.69 5.74
C ALA A 174 -5.53 14.11 6.34
N ASP A 175 -5.54 14.54 7.59
CA ASP A 175 -6.76 14.98 8.30
C ASP A 175 -7.32 16.27 7.70
N ARG A 176 -6.46 17.24 7.35
CA ARG A 176 -6.87 18.46 6.62
C ARG A 176 -7.44 18.12 5.25
N TRP A 177 -6.76 17.27 4.50
CA TRP A 177 -7.23 16.84 3.17
C TRP A 177 -8.61 16.18 3.26
N HIS A 178 -8.82 15.29 4.22
CA HIS A 178 -10.11 14.63 4.45
C HIS A 178 -11.23 15.61 4.83
N THR A 179 -10.90 16.63 5.64
CA THR A 179 -11.87 17.67 6.02
C THR A 179 -12.32 18.47 4.81
N GLU A 180 -11.42 18.72 3.86
CA GLU A 180 -11.72 19.50 2.65
C GLU A 180 -12.43 18.67 1.57
N HIS A 181 -12.02 17.42 1.35
CA HIS A 181 -12.43 16.63 0.17
C HIS A 181 -13.44 15.51 0.47
N ALA A 182 -13.53 15.06 1.73
CA ALA A 182 -14.43 13.98 2.12
C ALA A 182 -15.07 14.19 3.51
N PRO A 183 -15.62 15.40 3.81
CA PRO A 183 -16.12 15.73 5.13
C PRO A 183 -17.25 14.78 5.56
N GLY A 184 -17.19 14.32 6.81
CA GLY A 184 -18.23 13.48 7.41
C GLY A 184 -18.29 12.04 6.89
N THR A 185 -17.37 11.61 6.03
CA THR A 185 -17.34 10.22 5.56
C THR A 185 -16.79 9.27 6.63
N GLU A 186 -17.30 8.04 6.65
CA GLU A 186 -16.81 7.02 7.58
C GLU A 186 -15.32 6.69 7.36
N ASN A 187 -14.85 6.73 6.11
CA ASN A 187 -13.44 6.50 5.79
C ASN A 187 -12.55 7.61 6.36
N ALA A 188 -12.94 8.88 6.26
CA ALA A 188 -12.22 10.00 6.88
C ALA A 188 -12.14 9.83 8.41
N ALA A 189 -13.27 9.52 9.06
CA ALA A 189 -13.31 9.30 10.51
C ALA A 189 -12.40 8.13 10.95
N ARG A 190 -12.37 7.04 10.18
CA ARG A 190 -11.52 5.86 10.46
C ARG A 190 -10.04 6.17 10.26
N ASN A 191 -9.66 6.95 9.25
CA ASN A 191 -8.27 7.36 9.03
C ASN A 191 -7.77 8.29 10.13
N ALA A 192 -8.54 9.32 10.49
CA ALA A 192 -8.19 10.24 11.58
C ALA A 192 -8.01 9.49 12.91
N ARG A 193 -8.91 8.54 13.22
CA ARG A 193 -8.79 7.70 14.42
C ARG A 193 -7.50 6.89 14.42
N ARG A 194 -7.15 6.25 13.29
CA ARG A 194 -5.92 5.45 13.17
C ARG A 194 -4.68 6.31 13.32
N GLY A 195 -4.68 7.50 12.72
CA GLY A 195 -3.59 8.48 12.86
C GLY A 195 -3.37 8.87 14.31
N ARG A 196 -4.44 9.23 15.04
CA ARG A 196 -4.36 9.55 16.47
C ARG A 196 -3.79 8.39 17.29
N ILE A 197 -4.30 7.17 17.10
CA ILE A 197 -3.79 5.99 17.82
C ILE A 197 -2.32 5.71 17.49
N ARG A 198 -1.90 5.91 16.23
CA ARG A 198 -0.50 5.76 15.84
C ARG A 198 0.39 6.76 16.56
N ILE A 199 -0.05 8.00 16.75
CA ILE A 199 0.68 9.05 17.48
C ILE A 199 0.74 8.72 18.98
N GLU A 200 -0.38 8.32 19.58
CA GLU A 200 -0.47 8.09 21.03
C GLU A 200 0.23 6.80 21.48
N THR A 201 0.15 5.74 20.67
CA THR A 201 0.56 4.39 21.09
C THR A 201 1.76 3.83 20.32
N GLY A 202 2.19 4.52 19.26
CA GLY A 202 3.22 4.04 18.35
C GLY A 202 2.75 2.92 17.40
N LYS A 203 1.46 2.54 17.41
CA LYS A 203 0.95 1.36 16.67
C LYS A 203 -0.14 1.71 15.67
N TRP A 204 -0.03 1.17 14.46
CA TRP A 204 -1.15 1.13 13.51
C TRP A 204 -2.19 0.06 13.88
N LEU A 205 -3.47 0.41 13.78
CA LEU A 205 -4.61 -0.49 13.90
C LEU A 205 -5.35 -0.66 12.57
N SER A 206 -6.25 -1.64 12.49
CA SER A 206 -7.18 -1.75 11.36
C SER A 206 -8.19 -0.60 11.38
N LYS A 207 -8.73 -0.25 10.21
CA LYS A 207 -9.85 0.71 10.06
C LYS A 207 -11.13 0.28 10.79
N ARG A 208 -11.19 -0.94 11.33
CA ARG A 208 -12.36 -1.53 11.99
C ARG A 208 -12.13 -1.89 13.46
N SER A 209 -10.94 -1.64 14.00
CA SER A 209 -10.64 -2.00 15.39
C SER A 209 -11.63 -1.28 16.32
N PRO A 210 -12.27 -1.99 17.28
CA PRO A 210 -13.25 -1.39 18.17
C PRO A 210 -12.68 -0.18 18.93
N GLN A 211 -13.58 0.65 19.46
CA GLN A 211 -13.21 1.76 20.32
C GLN A 211 -12.32 1.22 21.45
N VAL A 212 -11.12 1.77 21.60
CA VAL A 212 -10.40 1.67 22.87
C VAL A 212 -11.18 2.62 23.75
N SER A 213 -11.93 2.06 24.69
CA SER A 213 -12.55 2.83 25.75
C SER A 213 -11.44 3.52 26.54
N ASP A 214 -11.59 4.82 26.77
CA ASP A 214 -10.75 5.58 27.71
C ASP A 214 -10.71 4.92 29.10
#